data_AF-A0A9E6WNX2-F1
#
_entry.id   AF-A0A9E6WNX2-F1
#
_cell.length_a   1.000
_cell.length_b   1.000
_cell.length_c   1.000
_cell.angle_alpha   90.00
_cell.angle_beta   90.00
_cell.angle_gamma   90.00
#
_symmetry.space_group_name_H-M   'P 1'
#
loop_
_entity.id
_entity.type
_entity.pdbx_description
1 polymer ?
#
loop_
_entity_poly.entity_id
_entity_poly.type
_entity_poly.pdbx_seq_one_letter_code
_entity_poly.pdbx_strand_id
1 'polypeptide(L)' 'ESDAPWWVVFTEDSEGVCIEPQTAPPDAQNLGITGEDYIEALFVFERLDMD' A
#
# COMPACT_ATOMS: atom_id res chain seq x y z
N GLU A 1 -5.14 6.22 -8.23
CA GLU A 1 -3.97 5.77 -9.02
C GLU A 1 -2.71 6.22 -8.29
N SER A 2 -1.69 5.37 -8.22
CA SER A 2 -0.39 5.67 -7.60
C SER A 2 0.69 4.86 -8.30
N ASP A 3 1.81 5.50 -8.61
CA ASP A 3 2.99 4.88 -9.25
C ASP A 3 3.96 4.24 -8.24
N ALA A 4 3.57 4.17 -6.96
CA ALA A 4 4.43 3.63 -5.92
C ALA A 4 4.53 2.11 -6.03
N PRO A 5 5.74 1.53 -6.02
CA PRO A 5 5.90 0.09 -6.19
C PRO A 5 5.57 -0.73 -4.93
N TRP A 6 5.36 -0.06 -3.80
CA TRP A 6 5.05 -0.69 -2.51
C TRP A 6 3.88 0.03 -1.82
N TRP A 7 3.08 -0.73 -1.07
CA TRP A 7 2.02 -0.19 -0.23
C TRP A 7 2.01 -0.83 1.15
N VAL A 8 1.67 -0.03 2.15
CA VAL A 8 1.33 -0.50 3.49
C VAL A 8 -0.18 -0.39 3.66
N VAL A 9 -0.81 -1.49 4.09
CA VAL A 9 -2.21 -1.52 4.50
C VAL A 9 -2.26 -1.55 6.02
N PHE A 10 -2.66 -0.44 6.63
CA PHE A 10 -2.76 -0.32 8.08
C PHE A 10 -4.24 -0.33 8.50
N THR A 11 -4.60 -1.26 9.38
CA THR A 11 -6.00 -1.53 9.78
C THR A 11 -6.24 -1.37 11.28
N GLU A 12 -5.24 -0.90 12.03
CA GLU A 12 -5.34 -0.78 13.49
C GLU A 12 -5.85 0.61 13.94
N ASP A 13 -5.95 1.58 13.03
CA ASP A 13 -6.56 2.88 13.34
C ASP A 13 -8.07 2.70 13.60
N SER A 14 -8.56 3.29 14.70
CA SER A 14 -9.96 3.15 15.09
C SER A 14 -10.93 3.93 14.19
N GLU A 15 -10.44 4.90 13.42
CA GLU A 15 -11.23 5.77 12.55
C GLU A 15 -11.21 5.33 11.09
N GLY A 16 -10.26 4.48 10.68
CA GLY A 16 -10.18 4.06 9.29
C GLY A 16 -9.09 3.06 8.93
N VAL A 17 -8.95 2.83 7.64
CA VAL A 17 -7.89 2.01 7.03
C VAL A 17 -7.00 2.93 6.21
N CYS A 18 -5.69 2.88 6.45
CA CYS A 18 -4.72 3.60 5.63
C CYS A 18 -4.18 2.69 4.52
N ILE A 19 -4.19 3.19 3.28
CA ILE A 19 -3.54 2.57 2.13
C ILE A 19 -2.41 3.50 1.70
N GLU A 20 -1.18 3.15 2.05
CA GLU A 20 -0.06 4.08 2.05
C GLU A 20 0.97 3.73 0.98
N PRO A 21 1.07 4.50 -0.12
CA PRO A 21 2.10 4.30 -1.14
C PRO A 21 3.50 4.60 -0.61
N GLN A 22 4.47 3.77 -0.97
CA GLN A 22 5.88 3.86 -0.55
C GLN A 22 6.82 3.66 -1.74
N THR A 23 7.92 4.41 -1.78
CA THR A 23 8.95 4.28 -2.84
C THR A 23 9.79 3.00 -2.69
N ALA A 24 9.81 2.40 -1.50
CA ALA A 24 10.55 1.18 -1.16
C ALA A 24 9.85 0.46 0.01
N PRO A 25 10.09 -0.85 0.26
CA PRO A 25 9.49 -1.54 1.38
C PRO A 25 10.12 -1.08 2.71
N PRO A 26 9.47 -1.35 3.86
CA PRO A 26 10.09 -1.16 5.17
C PRO A 26 11.46 -1.84 5.23
N ASP A 27 12.42 -1.17 5.87
CA ASP A 27 13.80 -1.64 6.06
C ASP A 27 14.65 -1.82 4.77
N ALA A 28 14.20 -1.27 3.62
CA ALA A 28 14.90 -1.39 2.34
C ALA A 28 16.39 -1.00 2.38
N GLN A 29 16.73 0.04 3.13
CA GLN A 29 18.11 0.52 3.25
C GLN A 29 19.03 -0.54 3.90
N ASN A 30 18.58 -1.22 4.95
CA ASN A 30 19.40 -2.22 5.65
C ASN A 30 19.47 -3.54 4.87
N LEU A 31 18.44 -3.83 4.08
CA LEU A 31 18.37 -5.02 3.22
C LEU A 31 19.05 -4.83 1.86
N GLY A 32 19.55 -3.62 1.57
CA GLY A 32 20.18 -3.31 0.27
C GLY A 32 19.22 -3.37 -0.91
N ILE A 33 17.92 -3.21 -0.67
CA ILE A 33 16.89 -3.20 -1.71
C ILE A 33 17.01 -1.88 -2.48
N THR A 34 17.24 -2.00 -3.78
CA THR A 34 17.38 -0.87 -4.72
C THR A 34 16.67 -1.22 -6.02
N GLY A 35 16.10 -0.24 -6.71
CA GLY A 35 15.46 -0.44 -8.01
C GLY A 35 14.12 0.29 -8.16
N GLU A 36 13.60 0.27 -9.39
CA GLU A 36 12.29 0.80 -9.78
C GLU A 36 11.47 -0.33 -10.44
N ASP A 37 10.97 -1.27 -9.65
CA ASP A 37 10.05 -2.30 -10.14
C ASP A 37 8.64 -1.68 -10.26
N TYR A 38 8.22 -1.27 -11.45
CA TYR A 38 6.91 -0.65 -11.65
C TYR A 38 5.77 -1.67 -11.45
N ILE A 39 4.88 -1.39 -10.50
CA ILE A 39 3.65 -2.15 -10.24
C ILE A 39 2.49 -1.16 -10.14
N GLU A 40 1.44 -1.35 -10.94
CA GLU A 40 0.22 -0.53 -10.90
C GLU A 40 -0.89 -1.28 -10.15
N ALA A 41 -1.59 -0.59 -9.25
CA ALA A 41 -2.72 -1.13 -8.50
C ALA A 41 -3.94 -0.20 -8.55
N LEU A 42 -5.11 -0.77 -8.88
CA LEU A 42 -6.42 -0.11 -8.78
C LEU A 42 -7.21 -0.71 -7.62
N PHE A 43 -7.51 0.11 -6.61
CA PHE A 43 -8.35 -0.28 -5.49
C PHE A 43 -9.79 0.20 -5.74
N VAL A 44 -10.74 -0.72 -5.68
CA VAL A 44 -12.18 -0.44 -5.76
C VAL A 44 -12.81 -0.85 -4.43
N PHE A 45 -13.54 0.08 -3.81
CA PHE A 45 -14.25 -0.15 -2.57
C PHE A 45 -15.74 -0.28 -2.87
N GLU A 46 -16.34 -1.39 -2.42
CA GLU A 46 -17.78 -1.60 -2.50
C GLU A 46 -18.35 -1.64 -1.09
N ARG A 47 -19.58 -1.14 -0.92
CA ARG A 47 -20.31 -1.33 0.34
C ARG A 47 -20.63 -2.81 0.48
N LEU A 48 -20.28 -3.39 1.62
CA LEU A 48 -20.82 -4.68 2.03
C LEU A 48 -22.26 -4.46 2.49
N ASP A 49 -23.22 -4.73 1.61
CA ASP A 49 -24.61 -4.89 1.99
C ASP A 49 -24.75 -6.28 2.65
N MET A 50 -24.98 -6.31 3.95
CA MET A 50 -25.29 -7.54 4.68
C MET A 50 -26.80 -7.63 4.83
N ASP A 51 -27.42 -8.56 4.10
CA ASP A 51 -28.81 -9.00 4.32
C ASP A 51 -28.96 -9.71 5.69
#